data_AF-A0A2V9BZ89-F1
#
_entry.id   AF-A0A2V9BZ89-F1
#
_cell.length_a   1.000
_cell.length_b   1.000
_cell.length_c   1.000
_cell.angle_alpha   90.00
_cell.angle_beta   90.00
_cell.angle_gamma   90.00
#
_symmetry.space_group_name_H-M   'P 1'
#
loop_
_entity.id
_entity.type
_entity.pdbx_description
1 polymer ?
#
loop_
_entity_poly.entity_id
_entity_poly.type
_entity_poly.pdbx_seq_one_letter_code
_entity_poly.pdbx_strand_id
1 'polypeptide(L)'
;SIVGYERPYLDGLLAVAARRRHDEHLLVLFLGSTIGNFDRPAGEEFLKEVRRILCPGDALLLGTDLVKPVPQLIVAYDDPTGVTAAFNLNLLARINRELDADFDLSRFRHTVRYDEVERRIEMHLRSTCDQTVRVRKAGFTVKLAKDETIWTESSHKYSSDEVIHMAQRIGFCCDAQWVDLEWPFAQSLLIAG
;
A
#
# COMPACT_ATOMS: atom_id res chain seq x y z
N SER A 1 -19.38 16.62 -13.51
CA SER A 1 -18.97 17.35 -12.29
C SER A 1 -18.04 16.45 -11.50
N ILE A 2 -16.98 16.99 -10.90
CA ILE A 2 -16.12 16.25 -9.95
C ILE A 2 -16.56 16.67 -8.55
N VAL A 3 -16.89 15.71 -7.70
CA VAL A 3 -17.27 15.95 -6.29
C VAL A 3 -16.22 15.29 -5.42
N GLY A 4 -15.47 16.09 -4.66
CA GLY A 4 -14.43 15.60 -3.75
C GLY A 4 -14.99 15.17 -2.39
N TYR A 5 -14.40 14.13 -1.82
CA TYR A 5 -14.64 13.67 -0.45
C TYR A 5 -13.31 13.48 0.27
N GLU A 6 -13.15 14.08 1.43
CA GLU A 6 -11.97 13.90 2.30
C GLU A 6 -12.36 13.06 3.51
N ARG A 7 -12.27 11.73 3.36
CA ARG A 7 -12.67 10.72 4.36
C ARG A 7 -11.82 9.44 4.19
N PRO A 8 -11.80 8.53 5.18
CA PRO A 8 -11.32 7.17 4.98
C PRO A 8 -11.99 6.52 3.76
N TYR A 9 -11.25 5.68 3.02
CA TYR A 9 -11.64 5.20 1.70
C TYR A 9 -13.05 4.54 1.69
N LEU A 10 -13.32 3.64 2.64
CA LEU A 10 -14.61 2.94 2.74
C LEU A 10 -15.76 3.90 3.08
N ASP A 11 -15.53 4.89 3.95
CA ASP A 11 -16.55 5.90 4.29
C ASP A 11 -16.87 6.79 3.08
N GLY A 12 -15.85 7.13 2.29
CA GLY A 12 -16.02 7.84 1.03
C GLY A 12 -16.84 7.04 0.03
N LEU A 13 -16.51 5.76 -0.15
CA LEU A 13 -17.23 4.86 -1.04
C LEU A 13 -18.69 4.67 -0.60
N LEU A 14 -18.94 4.44 0.69
CA LEU A 14 -20.28 4.38 1.27
C LEU A 14 -21.09 5.65 0.98
N ALA A 15 -20.48 6.83 1.14
CA ALA A 15 -21.14 8.10 0.89
C ALA A 15 -21.48 8.33 -0.59
N VAL A 16 -20.66 7.80 -1.51
CA VAL A 16 -20.95 7.81 -2.95
C VAL A 16 -22.07 6.81 -3.28
N ALA A 17 -21.97 5.58 -2.77
CA ALA A 17 -22.96 4.53 -3.00
C ALA A 17 -24.36 4.90 -2.48
N ALA A 18 -24.44 5.61 -1.35
CA ALA A 18 -25.70 6.09 -0.80
C ALA A 18 -26.42 7.13 -1.69
N ARG A 19 -25.73 7.73 -2.66
CA ARG A 19 -26.29 8.72 -3.60
C ARG A 19 -26.61 8.14 -4.98
N ARG A 20 -26.30 6.85 -5.21
CA ARG A 20 -26.50 6.16 -6.48
C ARG A 20 -27.98 6.13 -6.86
N ARG A 21 -28.29 6.45 -8.12
CA ARG A 21 -29.65 6.29 -8.69
C ARG A 21 -29.89 4.84 -9.12
N HIS A 22 -31.14 4.45 -9.26
CA HIS A 22 -31.52 3.05 -9.51
C HIS A 22 -30.95 2.47 -10.82
N ASP A 23 -30.64 3.33 -11.80
CA ASP A 23 -30.14 2.98 -13.13
C ASP A 23 -28.61 3.19 -13.30
N GLU A 24 -27.90 3.47 -12.22
CA GLU A 24 -26.45 3.72 -12.25
C GLU A 24 -25.66 2.53 -11.75
N HIS A 25 -24.57 2.23 -12.45
CA HIS A 25 -23.52 1.31 -11.99
C HIS A 25 -22.32 2.08 -11.50
N LEU A 26 -21.75 1.63 -10.38
CA LEU A 26 -20.51 2.19 -9.84
C LEU A 26 -19.31 1.44 -10.41
N LEU A 27 -18.33 2.20 -10.90
CA LEU A 27 -16.99 1.71 -11.15
C LEU A 27 -16.05 2.29 -10.09
N VAL A 28 -15.60 1.45 -9.17
CA VAL A 28 -14.62 1.80 -8.15
C VAL A 28 -13.22 1.64 -8.73
N LEU A 29 -12.36 2.63 -8.51
CA LEU A 29 -10.96 2.58 -8.95
C LEU A 29 -10.06 2.44 -7.71
N PHE A 30 -9.38 1.30 -7.59
CA PHE A 30 -8.36 1.08 -6.56
C PHE A 30 -7.03 0.76 -7.24
N LEU A 31 -6.29 1.83 -7.57
CA LEU A 31 -5.16 1.80 -8.49
C LEU A 31 -3.82 1.91 -7.75
N GLY A 32 -2.71 1.82 -8.51
CA GLY A 32 -1.36 2.05 -7.98
C GLY A 32 -0.81 0.95 -7.08
N SER A 33 -1.49 -0.21 -6.99
CA SER A 33 -1.10 -1.33 -6.13
C SER A 33 -1.04 -0.99 -4.63
N THR A 34 -1.81 0.01 -4.17
CA THR A 34 -1.95 0.32 -2.74
C THR A 34 -2.49 -0.86 -1.93
N ILE A 35 -3.21 -1.79 -2.57
CA ILE A 35 -3.59 -3.06 -1.94
C ILE A 35 -2.39 -3.86 -1.43
N GLY A 36 -1.24 -3.74 -2.07
CA GLY A 36 0.00 -4.39 -1.66
C GLY A 36 0.61 -3.82 -0.38
N ASN A 37 0.11 -2.69 0.13
CA ASN A 37 0.56 -2.13 1.41
C ASN A 37 -0.12 -2.80 2.62
N PHE A 38 -1.14 -3.62 2.36
CA PHE A 38 -1.75 -4.47 3.37
C PHE A 38 -1.05 -5.83 3.39
N ASP A 39 -0.96 -6.43 4.57
CA ASP A 39 -0.78 -7.87 4.64
C ASP A 39 -1.93 -8.57 3.90
N ARG A 40 -1.64 -9.72 3.27
CA ARG A 40 -2.59 -10.42 2.39
C ARG A 40 -4.00 -10.61 3.01
N PRO A 41 -4.15 -11.06 4.27
CA PRO A 41 -5.47 -11.21 4.87
C PRO A 41 -6.21 -9.88 5.08
N ALA A 42 -5.49 -8.82 5.45
CA ALA A 42 -6.07 -7.49 5.65
C ALA A 42 -6.51 -6.87 4.31
N GLY A 43 -5.74 -7.08 3.25
CA GLY A 43 -6.12 -6.66 1.90
C GLY A 43 -7.37 -7.38 1.40
N GLU A 44 -7.46 -8.69 1.61
CA GLU A 44 -8.65 -9.47 1.24
C GLU A 44 -9.91 -9.00 2.01
N GLU A 45 -9.79 -8.76 3.32
CA GLU A 45 -10.90 -8.23 4.13
C GLU A 45 -11.30 -6.81 3.70
N PHE A 46 -10.34 -5.94 3.38
CA PHE A 46 -10.65 -4.62 2.82
C PHE A 46 -11.45 -4.72 1.51
N LEU A 47 -11.02 -5.56 0.57
CA LEU A 47 -11.72 -5.75 -0.70
C LEU A 47 -13.11 -6.39 -0.51
N LYS A 48 -13.26 -7.23 0.50
CA LYS A 48 -14.57 -7.78 0.89
C LYS A 48 -15.49 -6.70 1.42
N GLU A 49 -15.01 -5.75 2.21
CA GLU A 49 -15.81 -4.60 2.64
C GLU A 49 -16.18 -3.69 1.47
N VAL A 50 -15.25 -3.45 0.52
CA VAL A 50 -15.58 -2.81 -0.77
C VAL A 50 -16.72 -3.56 -1.47
N ARG A 51 -16.61 -4.89 -1.58
CA ARG A 51 -17.63 -5.72 -2.22
C ARG A 51 -19.01 -5.57 -1.60
N ARG A 52 -19.10 -5.47 -0.26
CA ARG A 52 -20.37 -5.33 0.47
C ARG A 52 -21.09 -4.02 0.19
N ILE A 53 -20.34 -2.99 -0.18
CA ILE A 53 -20.91 -1.67 -0.51
C ILE A 53 -21.49 -1.68 -1.94
N LEU A 54 -20.90 -2.50 -2.82
CA LEU A 54 -21.28 -2.61 -4.23
C LEU A 54 -22.51 -3.51 -4.43
N CYS A 55 -23.37 -3.14 -5.38
CA CYS A 55 -24.48 -3.98 -5.82
C CYS A 55 -24.07 -4.92 -6.96
N PRO A 56 -24.84 -5.99 -7.22
CA PRO A 56 -24.62 -6.84 -8.38
C PRO A 56 -24.55 -6.00 -9.67
N GLY A 57 -23.52 -6.23 -10.47
CA GLY A 57 -23.25 -5.50 -11.72
C GLY A 57 -22.41 -4.22 -11.56
N ASP A 58 -22.17 -3.74 -10.34
CA ASP A 58 -21.11 -2.75 -10.10
C ASP A 58 -19.73 -3.37 -10.33
N ALA A 59 -18.71 -2.54 -10.51
CA ALA A 59 -17.37 -2.98 -10.86
C ALA A 59 -16.29 -2.35 -9.96
N LEU A 60 -15.19 -3.08 -9.80
CA LEU A 60 -13.93 -2.63 -9.21
C LEU A 60 -12.82 -2.83 -10.24
N LEU A 61 -12.12 -1.75 -10.59
CA LEU A 61 -10.84 -1.83 -11.29
C LEU A 61 -9.71 -1.84 -10.27
N LEU A 62 -9.10 -3.00 -10.07
CA LEU A 62 -8.03 -3.23 -9.11
C LEU A 62 -6.68 -3.25 -9.82
N GLY A 63 -5.77 -2.36 -9.44
CA GLY A 63 -4.38 -2.37 -9.87
C GLY A 63 -3.50 -3.15 -8.90
N THR A 64 -2.71 -4.09 -9.39
CA THR A 64 -1.77 -4.88 -8.58
C THR A 64 -0.40 -4.97 -9.25
N ASP A 65 0.64 -4.64 -8.49
CA ASP A 65 2.01 -4.81 -8.93
C ASP A 65 2.39 -6.29 -8.86
N LEU A 66 2.91 -6.83 -9.98
CA LEU A 66 3.18 -8.25 -10.09
C LEU A 66 4.61 -8.59 -9.67
N VAL A 67 4.82 -9.86 -9.31
CA VAL A 67 6.16 -10.41 -9.12
C VAL A 67 6.98 -10.23 -10.39
N LYS A 68 8.20 -9.73 -10.22
CA LYS A 68 9.18 -9.49 -11.29
C LYS A 68 10.58 -9.73 -10.72
N PRO A 69 11.65 -9.75 -11.55
CA PRO A 69 13.00 -10.02 -11.06
C PRO A 69 13.40 -9.08 -9.91
N VAL A 70 13.94 -9.67 -8.84
CA VAL A 70 14.31 -8.93 -7.61
C VAL A 70 15.18 -7.70 -7.87
N PRO A 71 16.20 -7.72 -8.76
CA PRO A 71 16.99 -6.53 -9.04
C PRO A 71 16.15 -5.34 -9.56
N GLN A 72 15.12 -5.62 -10.36
CA GLN A 72 14.20 -4.57 -10.85
C GLN A 72 13.34 -4.03 -9.72
N LEU A 73 12.85 -4.91 -8.84
CA LEU A 73 12.09 -4.49 -7.66
C LEU A 73 12.93 -3.63 -6.72
N ILE A 74 14.18 -4.02 -6.43
CA ILE A 74 15.04 -3.24 -5.54
C ILE A 74 15.30 -1.84 -6.12
N VAL A 75 15.64 -1.73 -7.40
CA VAL A 75 15.92 -0.42 -8.05
C VAL A 75 14.70 0.50 -8.03
N ALA A 76 13.48 -0.05 -8.11
CA ALA A 76 12.25 0.74 -8.05
C ALA A 76 11.99 1.39 -6.68
N TYR A 77 12.62 0.86 -5.61
CA TYR A 77 12.46 1.35 -4.24
C TYR A 77 13.77 1.91 -3.65
N ASP A 78 14.92 1.69 -4.29
CA ASP A 78 16.23 2.25 -3.94
C ASP A 78 16.78 3.04 -5.13
N ASP A 79 16.03 4.08 -5.51
CA ASP A 79 16.38 4.86 -6.70
C ASP A 79 17.69 5.63 -6.51
N PRO A 80 18.54 5.72 -7.56
CA PRO A 80 19.84 6.38 -7.46
C PRO A 80 19.74 7.90 -7.25
N THR A 81 18.56 8.49 -7.49
CA THR A 81 18.30 9.92 -7.25
C THR A 81 17.99 10.22 -5.78
N GLY A 82 17.80 9.20 -4.94
CA GLY A 82 17.54 9.32 -3.50
C GLY A 82 16.13 9.79 -3.15
N VAL A 83 15.19 9.78 -4.10
CA VAL A 83 13.83 10.30 -3.88
C VAL A 83 13.06 9.41 -2.89
N THR A 84 13.15 8.09 -3.05
CA THR A 84 12.49 7.10 -2.18
C THR A 84 13.10 7.10 -0.78
N ALA A 85 14.42 7.28 -0.69
CA ALA A 85 15.11 7.45 0.59
C ALA A 85 14.65 8.70 1.34
N ALA A 86 14.51 9.84 0.63
CA ALA A 86 14.00 11.08 1.21
C ALA A 86 12.53 10.95 1.63
N PHE A 87 11.70 10.28 0.82
CA PHE A 87 10.32 9.96 1.16
C PHE A 87 10.22 9.14 2.45
N ASN A 88 11.06 8.10 2.59
CA ASN A 88 11.06 7.26 3.78
C ASN A 88 11.52 8.04 5.04
N LEU A 89 12.63 8.77 4.94
CA LEU A 89 13.15 9.60 6.04
C LEU A 89 12.17 10.69 6.49
N ASN A 90 11.32 11.17 5.58
CA ASN A 90 10.28 12.14 5.92
C ASN A 90 9.31 11.63 6.99
N LEU A 91 9.13 10.31 7.16
CA LEU A 91 8.34 9.76 8.27
C LEU A 91 8.89 10.23 9.62
N LEU A 92 10.21 10.18 9.82
CA LEU A 92 10.86 10.65 11.04
C LEU A 92 10.72 12.17 11.19
N ALA A 93 10.84 12.93 10.09
CA ALA A 93 10.63 14.38 10.09
C ALA A 93 9.21 14.75 10.55
N ARG A 94 8.19 14.00 10.09
CA ARG A 94 6.81 14.18 10.51
C ARG A 94 6.63 13.84 11.98
N ILE A 95 7.20 12.73 12.46
CA ILE A 95 7.13 12.36 13.88
C ILE A 95 7.78 13.45 14.76
N ASN A 96 8.93 14.01 14.36
CA ASN A 96 9.55 15.14 15.05
C ASN A 96 8.60 16.34 15.14
N ARG A 97 8.00 16.75 14.02
CA ARG A 97 7.11 17.91 13.95
C ARG A 97 5.79 17.70 14.70
N GLU A 98 5.16 16.54 14.50
CA GLU A 98 3.79 16.28 14.96
C GLU A 98 3.75 15.82 16.41
N LEU A 99 4.74 14.99 16.82
CA LEU A 99 4.80 14.34 18.12
C LEU A 99 5.92 14.87 19.04
N ASP A 100 6.61 15.95 18.66
CA ASP A 100 7.72 16.55 19.42
C ASP A 100 8.83 15.52 19.73
N ALA A 101 9.23 14.82 18.67
CA ALA A 101 10.34 13.88 18.71
C ALA A 101 11.68 14.51 18.29
N ASP A 102 12.79 13.83 18.60
CA ASP A 102 14.15 14.29 18.32
C ASP A 102 14.99 13.31 17.47
N PHE A 103 14.37 12.67 16.48
CA PHE A 103 15.11 11.89 15.48
C PHE A 103 16.11 12.78 14.73
N ASP A 104 17.39 12.42 14.76
CA ASP A 104 18.42 12.99 13.88
C ASP A 104 18.46 12.18 12.58
N LEU A 105 17.80 12.71 11.53
CA LEU A 105 17.67 12.03 10.23
C LEU A 105 19.03 11.69 9.60
N SER A 106 20.10 12.43 9.91
CA SER A 106 21.43 12.15 9.38
C SER A 106 22.02 10.83 9.88
N ARG A 107 21.47 10.29 10.97
CA ARG A 107 21.85 9.01 11.60
C ARG A 107 21.01 7.83 11.12
N PHE A 108 20.19 8.01 10.10
CA PHE A 108 19.42 6.96 9.48
C PHE A 108 19.84 6.75 8.03
N ARG A 109 19.79 5.50 7.58
CA ARG A 109 19.95 5.14 6.17
C ARG A 109 18.74 4.36 5.72
N HIS A 110 18.22 4.75 4.57
CA HIS A 110 17.23 3.97 3.87
C HIS A 110 17.85 2.64 3.44
N THR A 111 17.11 1.55 3.63
CA THR A 111 17.48 0.22 3.14
C THR A 111 16.23 -0.49 2.64
N VAL A 112 16.35 -1.15 1.48
CA VAL A 112 15.29 -1.96 0.87
C VAL A 112 15.65 -3.43 0.98
N ARG A 113 14.65 -4.26 1.26
CA ARG A 113 14.78 -5.72 1.28
C ARG A 113 13.66 -6.32 0.45
N TYR A 114 13.92 -7.48 -0.14
CA TYR A 114 12.88 -8.31 -0.71
C TYR A 114 12.72 -9.56 0.15
N ASP A 115 11.51 -9.78 0.65
CA ASP A 115 11.12 -11.02 1.32
C ASP A 115 10.57 -11.97 0.25
N GLU A 116 11.30 -13.05 -0.04
CA GLU A 116 10.91 -14.03 -1.04
C GLU A 116 9.70 -14.88 -0.61
N VAL A 117 9.55 -15.13 0.69
CA VAL A 117 8.47 -15.96 1.24
C VAL A 117 7.15 -15.22 1.14
N GLU A 118 7.14 -13.96 1.58
CA GLU A 118 5.94 -13.11 1.56
C GLU A 118 5.70 -12.43 0.20
N ARG A 119 6.71 -12.48 -0.68
CA ARG A 119 6.78 -11.80 -1.98
C ARG A 119 6.50 -10.31 -1.84
N ARG A 120 7.28 -9.62 -1.00
CA ARG A 120 7.13 -8.18 -0.78
C ARG A 120 8.46 -7.44 -0.75
N ILE A 121 8.41 -6.18 -1.13
CA ILE A 121 9.45 -5.23 -0.79
C ILE A 121 9.19 -4.69 0.62
N GLU A 122 10.23 -4.59 1.41
CA GLU A 122 10.23 -3.95 2.72
C GLU A 122 11.15 -2.74 2.70
N MET A 123 10.63 -1.60 3.14
CA MET A 123 11.40 -0.38 3.33
C MET A 123 11.72 -0.20 4.80
N HIS A 124 12.99 0.05 5.10
CA HIS A 124 13.48 0.25 6.45
C HIS A 124 14.32 1.53 6.57
N LEU A 125 14.39 2.03 7.81
CA LEU A 125 15.33 3.05 8.25
C LEU A 125 16.30 2.41 9.25
N ARG A 126 17.55 2.21 8.81
CA ARG A 126 18.62 1.64 9.63
C ARG A 126 19.34 2.74 10.40
N SER A 127 19.45 2.56 11.71
CA SER A 127 20.27 3.39 12.59
C SER A 127 21.76 3.21 12.28
N THR A 128 22.52 4.29 12.11
CA THR A 128 23.97 4.21 11.84
C THR A 128 24.83 4.16 13.10
N CYS A 129 24.23 4.37 14.27
CA CYS A 129 24.91 4.36 15.57
C CYS A 129 23.94 3.96 16.68
N ASP A 130 24.45 3.73 17.89
CA ASP A 130 23.59 3.67 19.07
C ASP A 130 22.99 5.06 19.30
N GLN A 131 21.67 5.14 19.46
CA GLN A 131 20.98 6.41 19.71
C GLN A 131 19.72 6.22 20.54
N THR A 132 19.34 7.28 21.25
CA THR A 132 18.12 7.33 22.05
C THR A 132 17.27 8.48 21.54
N VAL A 133 16.03 8.19 21.18
CA VAL A 133 15.07 9.16 20.65
C VAL A 133 13.91 9.28 21.62
N ARG A 134 13.54 10.50 21.97
CA ARG A 134 12.39 10.81 22.84
C ARG A 134 11.25 11.29 21.97
N VAL A 135 10.07 10.68 22.14
CA VAL A 135 8.83 11.11 21.49
C VAL A 135 7.93 11.74 22.56
N ARG A 136 8.09 13.06 22.77
CA ARG A 136 7.58 13.72 23.98
C ARG A 136 6.07 13.69 24.10
N LYS A 137 5.33 14.00 23.02
CA LYS A 137 3.85 13.99 23.06
C LYS A 137 3.26 12.60 23.25
N ALA A 138 4.01 11.55 22.92
CA ALA A 138 3.61 10.16 23.13
C ALA A 138 4.15 9.58 24.45
N GLY A 139 4.98 10.32 25.19
CA GLY A 139 5.45 9.94 26.52
C GLY A 139 6.43 8.76 26.55
N PHE A 140 7.07 8.41 25.43
CA PHE A 140 8.02 7.29 25.38
C PHE A 140 9.39 7.67 24.83
N THR A 141 10.35 6.78 25.10
CA THR A 141 11.73 6.86 24.63
C THR A 141 12.11 5.55 23.96
N VAL A 142 12.70 5.62 22.78
CA VAL A 142 13.22 4.48 22.03
C VAL A 142 14.73 4.48 22.12
N LYS A 143 15.31 3.32 22.39
CA LYS A 143 16.74 3.08 22.22
C LYS A 143 16.92 2.24 20.98
N LEU A 144 17.77 2.70 20.07
CA LEU A 144 18.13 1.98 18.85
C LEU A 144 19.62 1.65 18.95
N ALA A 145 19.96 0.38 18.78
CA ALA A 145 21.34 -0.02 18.55
C ALA A 145 21.80 0.39 17.15
N LYS A 146 23.11 0.48 16.95
CA LYS A 146 23.70 0.55 15.61
C LYS A 146 23.21 -0.64 14.78
N ASP A 147 22.89 -0.34 13.52
CA ASP A 147 22.38 -1.27 12.51
C ASP A 147 20.97 -1.84 12.80
N GLU A 148 20.34 -1.47 13.92
CA GLU A 148 18.92 -1.72 14.17
C GLU A 148 18.05 -0.99 13.15
N THR A 149 16.97 -1.62 12.69
CA THR A 149 16.11 -1.10 11.64
C THR A 149 14.69 -0.87 12.12
N ILE A 150 14.13 0.29 11.77
CA ILE A 150 12.70 0.57 11.84
C ILE A 150 12.08 0.14 10.51
N TRP A 151 11.14 -0.79 10.53
CA TRP A 151 10.35 -1.16 9.35
C TRP A 151 9.27 -0.08 9.12
N THR A 152 9.27 0.49 7.93
CA THR A 152 8.41 1.63 7.57
C THR A 152 7.30 1.31 6.60
N GLU A 153 7.50 0.39 5.65
CA GLU A 153 6.50 0.04 4.66
C GLU A 153 6.71 -1.38 4.11
N SER A 154 5.61 -2.01 3.70
CA SER A 154 5.56 -3.26 2.96
C SER A 154 4.89 -3.00 1.62
N SER A 155 5.39 -3.62 0.55
CA SER A 155 4.72 -3.62 -0.75
C SER A 155 4.71 -5.03 -1.33
N HIS A 156 3.62 -5.74 -1.07
CA HIS A 156 3.36 -7.08 -1.58
C HIS A 156 3.15 -7.09 -3.09
N LYS A 157 3.70 -8.13 -3.71
CA LYS A 157 3.60 -8.42 -5.13
C LYS A 157 2.72 -9.64 -5.35
N TYR A 158 1.96 -9.59 -6.42
CA TYR A 158 0.94 -10.59 -6.75
C TYR A 158 1.35 -11.40 -7.98
N SER A 159 0.77 -12.58 -8.15
CA SER A 159 0.68 -13.18 -9.49
C SER A 159 -0.68 -12.83 -10.12
N SER A 160 -0.76 -12.86 -11.44
CA SER A 160 -1.99 -12.61 -12.20
C SER A 160 -3.17 -13.45 -11.69
N ASP A 161 -2.93 -14.75 -11.54
CA ASP A 161 -3.95 -15.74 -11.18
C ASP A 161 -4.38 -15.61 -9.71
N GLU A 162 -3.47 -15.17 -8.85
CA GLU A 162 -3.76 -14.97 -7.44
C GLU A 162 -4.84 -13.89 -7.23
N VAL A 163 -4.76 -12.81 -8.00
CA VAL A 163 -5.75 -11.71 -7.95
C VAL A 163 -7.14 -12.22 -8.34
N ILE A 164 -7.21 -13.08 -9.36
CA ILE A 164 -8.46 -13.68 -9.83
C ILE A 164 -9.06 -14.59 -8.75
N HIS A 165 -8.24 -15.49 -8.16
CA HIS A 165 -8.69 -16.38 -7.11
C HIS A 165 -9.11 -15.63 -5.84
N MET A 166 -8.40 -14.56 -5.48
CA MET A 166 -8.78 -13.69 -4.37
C MET A 166 -10.13 -13.04 -4.62
N ALA A 167 -10.34 -12.45 -5.80
CA ALA A 167 -11.59 -11.82 -6.20
C ALA A 167 -12.79 -12.79 -6.10
N GLN A 168 -12.62 -14.03 -6.57
CA GLN A 168 -13.65 -15.07 -6.49
C GLN A 168 -14.06 -15.39 -5.05
N ARG A 169 -13.09 -15.56 -4.14
CA ARG A 169 -13.37 -15.87 -2.73
C ARG A 169 -14.19 -14.80 -2.02
N ILE A 170 -14.00 -13.54 -2.42
CA ILE A 170 -14.68 -12.39 -1.80
C ILE A 170 -15.95 -11.98 -2.54
N GLY A 171 -16.40 -12.73 -3.55
CA GLY A 171 -17.67 -12.50 -4.23
C GLY A 171 -17.63 -11.57 -5.45
N PHE A 172 -16.44 -11.37 -6.02
CA PHE A 172 -16.27 -10.76 -7.35
C PHE A 172 -16.05 -11.82 -8.43
N CYS A 173 -16.44 -11.51 -9.67
CA CYS A 173 -16.04 -12.25 -10.86
C CYS A 173 -15.02 -11.41 -11.66
N CYS A 174 -13.91 -12.00 -12.08
CA CYS A 174 -12.97 -11.30 -12.96
C CYS A 174 -13.47 -11.35 -14.40
N ASP A 175 -13.87 -10.21 -14.95
CA ASP A 175 -14.36 -10.08 -16.33
C ASP A 175 -13.20 -9.93 -17.31
N ALA A 176 -12.21 -9.10 -16.95
CA ALA A 176 -11.02 -8.89 -17.75
C ALA A 176 -9.79 -8.62 -16.87
N GLN A 177 -8.62 -8.98 -17.37
CA GLN A 177 -7.33 -8.59 -16.79
C GLN A 177 -6.38 -8.16 -17.90
N TRP A 178 -5.78 -6.98 -17.74
CA TRP A 178 -4.73 -6.47 -18.62
C TRP A 178 -3.42 -6.50 -17.86
N VAL A 179 -2.42 -7.14 -18.46
CA VAL A 179 -1.10 -7.31 -17.86
C VAL A 179 -0.07 -6.65 -18.77
N ASP A 180 0.70 -5.72 -18.21
CA ASP A 180 1.90 -5.20 -18.87
C ASP A 180 3.01 -6.25 -18.78
N LEU A 181 3.68 -6.55 -19.91
CA LEU A 181 4.73 -7.56 -19.98
C LEU A 181 6.15 -6.98 -19.81
N GLU A 182 6.33 -5.68 -20.04
CA GLU A 182 7.60 -4.97 -19.87
C GLU A 182 7.82 -4.59 -18.41
N TRP A 183 6.76 -4.12 -17.76
CA TRP A 183 6.73 -3.82 -16.34
C TRP A 183 5.57 -4.55 -15.66
N PRO A 184 5.75 -5.82 -15.25
CA PRO A 184 4.67 -6.68 -14.74
C PRO A 184 3.77 -5.99 -13.73
N PHE A 185 2.59 -5.59 -14.21
CA PHE A 185 1.53 -4.91 -13.48
C PHE A 185 0.20 -5.34 -14.08
N ALA A 186 -0.77 -5.71 -13.24
CA ALA A 186 -2.10 -6.09 -13.69
C ALA A 186 -3.13 -5.02 -13.34
N GLN A 187 -4.06 -4.79 -14.26
CA GLN A 187 -5.34 -4.15 -13.97
C GLN A 187 -6.44 -5.20 -14.18
N SER A 188 -7.16 -5.52 -13.11
CA SER A 188 -8.24 -6.50 -13.12
C SER A 188 -9.59 -5.78 -12.98
N LEU A 189 -10.47 -5.98 -13.96
CA LEU A 189 -11.87 -5.57 -13.90
C LEU A 189 -12.68 -6.66 -13.21
N LEU A 190 -13.16 -6.35 -12.02
CA LEU A 190 -13.86 -7.26 -11.13
C LEU A 190 -15.32 -6.84 -11.00
N ILE A 191 -16.25 -7.69 -11.42
CA ILE A 191 -17.69 -7.45 -11.36
C ILE A 191 -18.23 -7.99 -10.05
N ALA A 192 -18.96 -7.15 -9.31
CA ALA A 192 -19.66 -7.54 -8.10
C ALA A 192 -20.78 -8.53 -8.47
N GLY A 193 -20.72 -9.75 -7.93
CA GLY A 193 -21.72 -10.80 -8.15
C GLY A 193 -23.04 -10.63 -7.41
#